data_AF-A0A380XZA7-F1
#
_entry.id   AF-A0A380XZA7-F1
#
_cell.length_a   1.000
_cell.length_b   1.000
_cell.length_c   1.000
_cell.angle_alpha   90.00
_cell.angle_beta   90.00
_cell.angle_gamma   90.00
#
_symmetry.space_group_name_H-M   'P 1'
#
loop_
_entity.id
_entity.type
_entity.pdbx_description
1 polymer ?
#
loop_
_entity_poly.entity_id
_entity_poly.type
_entity_poly.pdbx_seq_one_letter_code
_entity_poly.pdbx_strand_id
1 'polypeptide(L)' 'MKPLQISPETALKLAEKLNLPLEQIMHMPQHILIQKMMELEKEENK' A
#
# COMPACT_ATOMS: atom_id res chain seq x y z
N MET A 1 -3.69 -14.06 11.84
CA MET A 1 -3.60 -12.88 10.95
C MET A 1 -3.93 -13.37 9.55
N LYS A 2 -5.03 -12.91 8.93
CA LYS A 2 -5.31 -13.28 7.54
C LYS A 2 -4.21 -12.66 6.67
N PRO A 3 -3.50 -13.43 5.83
CA PRO A 3 -2.56 -12.85 4.89
C PRO A 3 -3.32 -11.89 3.97
N LEU A 4 -2.69 -10.77 3.64
CA LEU A 4 -3.23 -9.84 2.65
C LEU A 4 -3.52 -10.62 1.36
N GLN A 5 -4.78 -10.65 0.95
CA GLN A 5 -5.20 -11.26 -0.31
C GLN A 5 -5.05 -10.24 -1.45
N ILE A 6 -3.85 -9.68 -1.60
CA ILE A 6 -3.55 -8.77 -2.71
C ILE A 6 -2.90 -9.57 -3.85
N SER A 7 -3.35 -9.32 -5.08
CA SER A 7 -2.67 -9.90 -6.23
C SER A 7 -1.27 -9.29 -6.38
N PRO A 8 -0.29 -10.03 -6.94
CA PRO A 8 1.05 -9.49 -7.19
C PRO A 8 1.03 -8.20 -8.03
N GLU A 9 0.11 -8.12 -8.99
CA GLU A 9 -0.09 -6.92 -9.82
C GLU A 9 -0.56 -5.71 -8.99
N THR A 10 -1.45 -5.94 -8.02
CA THR A 10 -1.90 -4.88 -7.11
C THR A 10 -0.76 -4.44 -6.20
N ALA A 11 0.03 -5.39 -5.69
CA ALA A 11 1.17 -5.09 -4.83
C ALA A 11 2.22 -4.22 -5.55
N LEU A 12 2.51 -4.50 -6.83
CA LEU A 12 3.41 -3.70 -7.67
C LEU A 12 2.87 -2.27 -7.86
N LYS A 13 1.60 -2.12 -8.23
CA LYS A 13 0.97 -0.80 -8.40
C LYS A 13 0.96 0.00 -7.10
N LEU A 14 0.74 -0.66 -5.97
CA LEU A 14 0.78 -0.02 -4.65
C LEU A 14 2.20 0.39 -4.26
N ALA A 15 3.20 -0.46 -4.52
CA ALA A 15 4.61 -0.17 -4.29
C ALA A 15 5.03 1.10 -5.05
N GLU A 16 4.67 1.20 -6.34
CA GLU A 16 4.95 2.37 -7.17
C GLU A 16 4.24 3.63 -6.66
N LYS A 17 2.92 3.55 -6.39
CA LYS A 17 2.14 4.71 -5.93
C LYS A 17 2.56 5.22 -4.57
N LEU A 18 2.89 4.32 -3.65
CA LEU A 18 3.33 4.66 -2.29
C LEU A 18 4.84 4.97 -2.24
N ASN A 19 5.57 4.78 -3.34
CA ASN A 19 7.02 4.86 -3.44
C ASN A 19 7.71 4.01 -2.34
N LEU A 20 7.23 2.78 -2.16
CA LEU A 20 7.71 1.82 -1.16
C LEU A 20 8.18 0.52 -1.83
N PRO A 21 9.12 -0.21 -1.23
CA PRO A 21 9.57 -1.48 -1.77
C PRO A 21 8.46 -2.56 -1.71
N LEU A 22 8.43 -3.42 -2.73
CA LEU A 22 7.42 -4.47 -2.86
C LEU A 22 7.43 -5.44 -1.67
N GLU A 23 8.61 -5.80 -1.17
CA GLU A 23 8.78 -6.64 0.02
C GLU A 23 8.05 -6.05 1.21
N GLN A 24 8.15 -4.73 1.39
CA GLN A 24 7.48 -4.05 2.48
C GLN A 24 5.96 -4.05 2.30
N ILE A 25 5.44 -3.89 1.08
CA ILE A 25 4.00 -4.00 0.78
C ILE A 25 3.47 -5.41 1.09
N MET A 26 4.21 -6.46 0.71
CA MET A 26 3.80 -7.87 0.93
C MET A 26 3.76 -8.26 2.40
N HIS A 27 4.62 -7.68 3.23
CA HIS A 27 4.64 -7.90 4.67
C HIS A 27 3.83 -6.87 5.47
N MET A 28 3.29 -5.84 4.81
CA MET A 28 2.57 -4.78 5.49
C MET A 28 1.24 -5.29 6.04
N PRO A 29 0.80 -4.84 7.23
CA PRO A 29 -0.57 -5.08 7.65
C PRO A 29 -1.55 -4.16 6.89
N GLN A 30 -2.75 -4.66 6.62
CA GLN A 30 -3.77 -3.98 5.81
C GLN A 30 -4.13 -2.56 6.29
N HIS A 31 -4.22 -2.34 7.60
CA HIS A 31 -4.62 -1.05 8.14
C HIS A 31 -3.57 0.05 7.88
N ILE A 32 -2.28 -0.30 7.81
CA ILE A 32 -1.21 0.65 7.48
C ILE A 32 -1.28 1.07 6.01
N LEU A 33 -1.57 0.13 5.10
CA LEU A 33 -1.78 0.46 3.69
C LEU A 33 -2.91 1.49 3.52
N ILE A 34 -4.04 1.28 4.22
CA ILE A 34 -5.17 2.21 4.21
C ILE A 34 -4.76 3.58 4.74
N GLN A 35 -3.99 3.65 5.84
CA GLN A 35 -3.49 4.92 6.36
C GLN A 35 -2.62 5.66 5.36
N LYS A 36 -1.66 4.98 4.72
CA LYS A 36 -0.79 5.61 3.74
C LYS A 36 -1.52 6.06 2.47
N MET A 37 -2.54 5.32 2.04
CA MET A 37 -3.41 5.76 0.94
C MET A 37 -4.17 7.05 1.29
N MET A 38 -4.70 7.14 2.51
CA MET A 38 -5.35 8.36 2.98
C MET A 38 -4.36 9.53 3.14
N GLU A 39 -3.10 9.28 3.50
CA GLU A 39 -2.05 10.30 3.53
C GLU A 39 -1.76 10.83 2.11
N LEU A 40 -1.59 9.93 1.14
CA LEU A 40 -1.41 10.31 -0.27
C LEU A 40 -2.56 11.16 -0.82
N GLU A 41 -3.82 10.74 -0.60
CA GLU A 41 -4.98 11.50 -1.07
C GLU A 41 -5.07 12.89 -0.43
N LYS A 42 -4.65 13.02 0.84
CA LYS A 42 -4.59 14.33 1.52
C LYS A 42 -3.48 15.22 0.99
N GLU A 43 -2.35 14.66 0.58
CA GLU A 43 -1.28 15.41 -0.06
C GLU A 43 -1.64 15.84 -1.48
N GLU A 44 -2.38 15.02 -2.23
CA GLU A 44 -2.78 15.31 -3.61
C GLU A 44 -3.92 16.35 -3.68
N ASN A 45 -4.77 16.42 -2.66
CA ASN A 45 -5.96 17.31 -2.63
C ASN A 45 -5.73 18.62 -1.84
N LYS A 46 -4.48 19.04 -1.68
CA LYS A 46 -4.09 20.28 -0.97
C LYS A 46 -3.40 21.26 -1.91
#